data_AF-A0AA35TAJ1-F1
#
_entry.id   AF-A0AA35TAJ1-F1
#
_cell.length_a   1.000
_cell.length_b   1.000
_cell.length_c   1.000
_cell.angle_alpha   90.00
_cell.angle_beta   90.00
_cell.angle_gamma   90.00
#
_symmetry.space_group_name_H-M   'P 1'
#
loop_
_entity.id
_entity.type
_entity.pdbx_description
1 polymer ?
#
loop_
_entity_poly.entity_id
_entity_poly.type
_entity_poly.pdbx_seq_one_letter_code
_entity_poly.pdbx_strand_id
1 'polypeptide(L)'
;SYLESGADVLITASYQASVEGFRRELGVSEVEARDLIGRSVTLAREARSQFISENVTTDTPVGREVQIAGSVGPYGACQHDGSEYTGDYVDHMTQQELEVWHRPRLKTLVECGVDLVACETLPALTEALALVHLLTTEFTD
;
A
#
# COMPACT_ATOMS: atom_id res chain seq x y z
N SER A 1 20.97 0.56 -3.57
CA SER A 1 19.52 0.63 -3.31
C SER A 1 18.81 -0.61 -3.90
N TYR A 2 17.51 -0.83 -3.64
CA TYR A 2 16.76 -1.94 -4.26
C TYR A 2 16.79 -1.88 -5.81
N LEU A 3 16.65 -0.69 -6.39
CA LEU A 3 16.70 -0.49 -7.85
C LEU A 3 18.05 -0.86 -8.45
N GLU A 4 19.15 -0.36 -7.87
CA GLU A 4 20.53 -0.70 -8.28
C GLU A 4 20.84 -2.19 -8.12
N SER A 5 20.17 -2.86 -7.18
CA SER A 5 20.35 -4.29 -6.90
C SER A 5 19.49 -5.19 -7.78
N GLY A 6 18.72 -4.63 -8.73
CA GLY A 6 17.90 -5.47 -9.60
C GLY A 6 16.45 -5.64 -9.15
N ALA A 7 15.80 -4.69 -8.46
CA ALA A 7 14.34 -4.73 -8.22
C ALA A 7 13.48 -4.11 -9.35
N ASP A 8 12.54 -4.87 -9.91
CA ASP A 8 11.58 -4.41 -10.94
C ASP A 8 10.32 -3.78 -10.32
N VAL A 9 10.03 -4.10 -9.07
CA VAL A 9 8.87 -3.60 -8.33
C VAL A 9 9.34 -3.00 -7.01
N LEU A 10 8.93 -1.76 -6.75
CA LEU A 10 9.09 -1.12 -5.44
C LEU A 10 7.77 -1.18 -4.68
N ILE A 11 7.82 -1.69 -3.45
CA ILE A 11 6.67 -1.67 -2.53
C ILE A 11 6.73 -0.37 -1.72
N THR A 12 5.62 0.38 -1.68
CA THR A 12 5.55 1.64 -0.92
C THR A 12 5.59 1.39 0.58
N ALA A 13 6.09 2.36 1.34
CA ALA A 13 6.13 2.30 2.81
C ALA A 13 4.75 2.59 3.46
N SER A 14 3.70 1.88 3.02
CA SER A 14 2.31 2.06 3.47
C SER A 14 1.71 0.85 4.19
N TYR A 15 2.53 -0.15 4.52
CA TYR A 15 2.11 -1.41 5.15
C TYR A 15 1.20 -1.23 6.38
N GLN A 16 1.61 -0.39 7.33
CA GLN A 16 0.85 -0.03 8.53
C GLN A 16 0.12 1.32 8.43
N ALA A 17 0.20 2.00 7.28
CA ALA A 17 -0.37 3.33 7.13
C ALA A 17 -1.89 3.24 6.99
N SER A 18 -2.64 3.60 8.02
CA SER A 18 -4.10 3.63 7.97
C SER A 18 -4.61 5.00 8.40
N VAL A 19 -5.73 5.44 7.81
CA VAL A 19 -6.37 6.71 8.18
C VAL A 19 -6.74 6.68 9.66
N GLU A 20 -7.32 5.57 10.14
CA GLU A 20 -7.65 5.40 11.55
C GLU A 20 -6.39 5.49 12.44
N GLY A 21 -5.33 4.74 12.11
CA GLY A 21 -4.09 4.72 12.88
C GLY A 21 -3.43 6.08 12.97
N PHE A 22 -3.29 6.82 11.86
CA PHE A 22 -2.71 8.17 11.91
C PHE A 22 -3.57 9.15 12.70
N ARG A 23 -4.90 9.09 12.57
CA ARG A 23 -5.79 9.95 13.36
C ARG A 23 -5.68 9.64 14.86
N ARG A 24 -5.62 8.36 15.23
CA ARG A 24 -5.54 7.91 16.63
C ARG A 24 -4.19 8.24 17.27
N GLU A 25 -3.10 7.90 16.58
CA GLU A 25 -1.74 7.99 17.15
C GLU A 25 -1.08 9.36 16.95
N LEU A 26 -1.38 10.06 15.86
CA LEU A 26 -0.77 11.35 15.52
C LEU A 26 -1.71 12.54 15.67
N GLY A 27 -3.02 12.31 15.88
CA GLY A 27 -4.01 13.38 16.05
C GLY A 27 -4.27 14.21 14.79
N VAL A 28 -3.86 13.72 13.61
CA VAL A 28 -4.05 14.41 12.34
C VAL A 28 -5.48 14.29 11.82
N SER A 29 -5.87 15.15 10.89
CA SER A 29 -7.12 15.03 10.15
C SER A 29 -7.09 13.85 9.18
N GLU A 30 -8.26 13.46 8.68
CA GLU A 30 -8.35 12.44 7.64
C GLU A 30 -7.61 12.85 6.35
N VAL A 31 -7.66 14.14 5.98
CA VAL A 31 -6.96 14.66 4.80
C VAL A 31 -5.45 14.50 4.97
N GLU A 32 -4.90 14.95 6.10
CA GLU A 32 -3.48 14.81 6.40
C GLU A 32 -3.04 13.34 6.48
N ALA A 33 -3.89 12.45 7.01
CA ALA A 33 -3.61 11.01 7.03
C ALA A 33 -3.50 10.42 5.61
N ARG A 34 -4.40 10.81 4.70
CA ARG A 34 -4.33 10.41 3.29
C ARG A 34 -3.09 11.01 2.61
N ASP A 35 -2.74 12.26 2.90
CA ASP A 35 -1.51 12.86 2.39
C ASP A 35 -0.27 12.09 2.84
N LEU A 36 -0.22 11.63 4.09
CA LEU A 36 0.88 10.79 4.60
C LEU A 36 0.95 9.43 3.88
N ILE A 37 -0.19 8.79 3.59
CA ILE A 37 -0.22 7.56 2.77
C ILE A 37 0.31 7.87 1.36
N GLY A 38 -0.20 8.93 0.71
CA GLY A 38 0.19 9.33 -0.63
C GLY A 38 1.67 9.69 -0.75
N ARG A 39 2.27 10.28 0.28
CA ARG A 39 3.72 10.56 0.33
C ARG A 39 4.57 9.30 0.15
N SER A 40 4.10 8.12 0.59
CA SER A 40 4.82 6.86 0.36
C SER A 40 4.92 6.52 -1.13
N VAL A 41 3.88 6.83 -1.91
CA VAL A 41 3.85 6.66 -3.37
C VAL A 41 4.74 7.70 -4.05
N THR A 42 4.65 8.96 -3.63
CA THR A 42 5.49 10.05 -4.16
C THR A 42 6.97 9.72 -4.02
N LEU A 43 7.41 9.27 -2.84
CA LEU A 43 8.81 8.91 -2.60
C LEU A 43 9.27 7.73 -3.48
N ALA A 44 8.43 6.72 -3.69
CA ALA A 44 8.75 5.61 -4.59
C ALA A 44 8.88 6.07 -6.05
N ARG A 45 8.01 7.00 -6.49
CA ARG A 45 8.06 7.60 -7.84
C ARG A 45 9.30 8.44 -8.05
N GLU A 46 9.68 9.24 -7.05
CA GLU A 46 10.91 10.03 -7.07
C GLU A 46 12.13 9.12 -7.18
N ALA A 47 12.20 8.07 -6.36
CA ALA A 47 13.30 7.09 -6.42
C ALA A 47 13.40 6.40 -7.80
N ARG A 48 12.27 5.99 -8.40
CA ARG A 48 12.22 5.46 -9.77
C ARG A 48 12.73 6.48 -10.79
N SER A 49 12.25 7.72 -10.70
CA SER A 49 12.59 8.79 -11.66
C SER A 49 14.07 9.14 -11.59
N GLN A 50 14.61 9.24 -10.38
CA GLN A 50 16.03 9.45 -10.14
C GLN A 50 16.86 8.32 -10.76
N PHE A 51 16.53 7.06 -10.45
CA PHE A 51 17.23 5.89 -11.01
C PHE A 51 17.22 5.88 -12.55
N ILE A 52 16.08 6.16 -13.17
CA ILE A 52 15.98 6.26 -14.64
C ILE A 52 16.88 7.39 -15.13
N SER A 53 16.84 8.57 -14.53
CA SER A 53 17.64 9.73 -14.97
C SER A 53 19.15 9.50 -14.86
N GLU A 54 19.60 8.73 -13.87
CA GLU A 54 21.01 8.42 -13.63
C GLU A 54 21.55 7.30 -14.52
N ASN A 55 20.67 6.42 -15.03
CA ASN A 55 21.05 5.23 -15.80
C ASN A 55 20.66 5.28 -17.28
N VAL A 56 19.79 6.21 -17.70
CA VAL A 56 19.54 6.48 -19.12
C VAL A 56 20.68 7.33 -19.68
N THR A 57 21.30 6.86 -20.76
CA THR A 57 22.21 7.68 -21.58
C THR A 57 21.59 7.91 -22.96
N THR A 58 22.10 8.88 -23.72
CA THR A 58 21.61 9.21 -25.08
C THR A 58 21.57 8.00 -26.02
N ASP A 59 22.42 6.99 -25.77
CA ASP A 59 22.60 5.82 -26.62
C ASP A 59 22.09 4.52 -25.98
N THR A 60 21.57 4.55 -24.74
CA THR A 60 21.09 3.35 -24.06
C THR A 60 19.91 3.68 -23.15
N PRO A 61 18.67 3.32 -23.54
CA PRO A 61 17.54 3.40 -22.64
C PRO A 61 17.70 2.40 -21.50
N VAL A 62 17.13 2.71 -20.33
CA VAL A 62 16.96 1.74 -19.27
C VAL A 62 15.95 0.71 -19.80
N GLY A 63 16.44 -0.47 -20.20
CA GLY A 63 15.62 -1.57 -20.73
C GLY A 63 14.76 -2.26 -19.68
N ARG A 64 14.47 -1.59 -18.56
CA ARG A 64 13.86 -2.13 -17.37
C ARG A 64 12.65 -1.30 -16.97
N GLU A 65 11.50 -1.94 -16.97
CA GLU A 65 10.25 -1.35 -16.49
C GLU A 65 10.19 -1.47 -14.96
N VAL A 66 10.16 -0.33 -14.26
CA VAL A 66 10.08 -0.28 -12.80
C VAL A 66 8.67 0.10 -12.38
N GLN A 67 7.98 -0.82 -11.73
CA GLN A 67 6.62 -0.64 -11.22
C GLN A 67 6.61 -0.25 -9.74
N ILE A 68 5.54 0.40 -9.32
CA ILE A 68 5.31 0.82 -7.95
C ILE A 68 4.06 0.11 -7.43
N ALA A 69 4.25 -0.70 -6.41
CA ALA A 69 3.22 -1.45 -5.72
C ALA A 69 2.79 -0.70 -4.45
N GLY A 70 1.52 -0.31 -4.37
CA GLY A 70 0.93 0.23 -3.16
C GLY A 70 0.77 -0.84 -2.09
N SER A 71 1.55 -0.77 -1.01
CA SER A 71 1.48 -1.72 0.11
C SER A 71 0.19 -1.58 0.90
N VAL A 72 -0.51 -2.70 1.09
CA VAL A 72 -1.73 -2.84 1.88
C VAL A 72 -1.55 -4.03 2.83
N GLY A 73 -1.05 -3.76 4.04
CA GLY A 73 -0.91 -4.75 5.10
C GLY A 73 -2.24 -5.09 5.80
N PRO A 74 -2.30 -6.18 6.59
CA PRO A 74 -3.51 -6.60 7.28
C PRO A 74 -3.90 -5.63 8.40
N TYR A 75 -5.16 -5.68 8.82
CA TYR A 75 -5.67 -5.00 10.00
C TYR A 75 -4.84 -5.32 11.25
N GLY A 76 -4.44 -6.59 11.41
CA GLY A 76 -3.63 -7.03 12.54
C GLY A 76 -2.27 -6.34 12.67
N ALA A 77 -1.68 -5.88 11.56
CA ALA A 77 -0.43 -5.13 11.60
C ALA A 77 -0.59 -3.78 12.30
N CYS A 78 -1.79 -3.19 12.27
CA CYS A 78 -2.12 -1.91 12.90
C CYS A 78 -2.59 -2.04 14.36
N GLN A 79 -2.70 -3.26 14.90
CA GLN A 79 -3.02 -3.51 16.31
C GLN A 79 -1.79 -3.54 17.21
N HIS A 80 -0.59 -3.67 16.63
CA HIS A 80 0.68 -3.74 17.36
C HIS A 80 0.79 -4.92 18.34
N ASP A 81 0.04 -6.01 18.10
CA ASP A 81 -0.03 -7.20 18.96
C ASP A 81 0.49 -8.48 18.29
N GLY A 82 0.94 -8.39 17.02
CA GLY A 82 1.42 -9.54 16.24
C GLY A 82 0.31 -10.37 15.59
N SER A 83 -0.95 -9.92 15.65
CA SER A 83 -2.08 -10.62 15.03
C SER A 83 -2.00 -10.69 13.50
N GLU A 84 -1.07 -9.97 12.87
CA GLU A 84 -0.69 -10.18 11.45
C GLU A 84 -0.20 -11.61 11.14
N TYR A 85 0.13 -12.42 12.16
CA TYR A 85 0.51 -13.83 12.00
C TYR A 85 -0.57 -14.83 12.46
N THR A 86 -1.63 -14.38 13.15
CA THR A 86 -2.68 -15.28 13.67
C THR A 86 -4.04 -15.05 13.03
N GLY A 87 -4.40 -13.80 12.74
CA GLY A 87 -5.68 -13.44 12.14
C GLY A 87 -6.86 -13.42 13.10
N ASP A 88 -6.65 -13.57 14.42
CA ASP A 88 -7.73 -13.73 15.41
C ASP A 88 -8.69 -12.52 15.51
N TYR A 89 -8.32 -11.38 14.92
CA TYR A 89 -9.21 -10.22 14.84
C TYR A 89 -10.50 -10.47 14.05
N VAL A 90 -10.49 -11.44 13.12
CA VAL A 90 -11.70 -11.74 12.33
C VAL A 90 -12.78 -12.46 13.12
N ASP A 91 -12.49 -12.94 14.33
CA ASP A 91 -13.51 -13.49 15.25
C ASP A 91 -14.49 -12.42 15.74
N HIS A 92 -14.09 -11.15 15.70
CA HIS A 92 -14.87 -10.02 16.15
C HIS A 92 -14.97 -8.88 15.13
N MET A 93 -14.56 -9.12 13.89
CA MET A 93 -14.70 -8.19 12.77
C MET A 93 -15.35 -8.86 11.58
N THR A 94 -16.37 -8.23 11.04
CA THR A 94 -17.03 -8.66 9.81
C THR A 94 -16.21 -8.29 8.57
N GLN A 95 -16.45 -8.99 7.47
CA GLN A 95 -15.88 -8.61 6.16
C GLN A 95 -16.19 -7.15 5.82
N GLN A 96 -17.43 -6.69 6.05
CA GLN A 96 -17.85 -5.33 5.74
C GLN A 96 -17.08 -4.27 6.56
N GLU A 97 -16.79 -4.54 7.83
CA GLU A 97 -15.97 -3.64 8.66
C GLU A 97 -14.52 -3.57 8.15
N LEU A 98 -13.96 -4.69 7.73
CA LEU A 98 -12.63 -4.73 7.10
C LEU A 98 -12.62 -3.97 5.77
N GLU A 99 -13.69 -4.06 4.97
CA GLU A 99 -13.83 -3.27 3.74
C GLU A 99 -13.87 -1.76 4.04
N VAL A 100 -14.64 -1.35 5.05
CA VAL A 100 -14.67 0.05 5.53
C VAL A 100 -13.30 0.52 5.96
N TRP A 101 -12.54 -0.33 6.64
CA TRP A 101 -11.20 0.00 7.12
C TRP A 101 -10.15 0.12 6.01
N HIS A 102 -10.14 -0.79 5.03
CA HIS A 102 -9.16 -0.78 3.92
C HIS A 102 -9.44 0.28 2.86
N ARG A 103 -10.71 0.58 2.59
CA ARG A 103 -11.15 1.45 1.48
C ARG A 103 -10.43 2.81 1.42
N PRO A 104 -10.23 3.57 2.51
CA PRO A 104 -9.54 4.86 2.45
C PRO A 104 -8.10 4.73 1.96
N ARG A 105 -7.35 3.74 2.45
CA ARG A 105 -5.96 3.50 2.01
C ARG A 105 -5.92 3.08 0.54
N LEU A 106 -6.73 2.10 0.15
CA LEU A 106 -6.81 1.64 -1.24
C LEU A 106 -7.11 2.81 -2.19
N LYS A 107 -8.15 3.58 -1.86
CA LYS A 107 -8.53 4.76 -2.63
C LYS A 107 -7.37 5.74 -2.78
N THR A 108 -6.68 6.07 -1.68
CA THR A 108 -5.54 6.99 -1.75
C THR A 108 -4.38 6.44 -2.59
N LEU A 109 -4.02 5.17 -2.45
CA LEU A 109 -2.95 4.57 -3.24
C LEU A 109 -3.28 4.59 -4.74
N VAL A 110 -4.51 4.22 -5.11
CA VAL A 110 -4.99 4.24 -6.50
C VAL A 110 -5.03 5.66 -7.04
N GLU A 111 -5.57 6.63 -6.29
CA GLU A 111 -5.60 8.05 -6.70
C GLU A 111 -4.19 8.66 -6.86
N CYS A 112 -3.20 8.16 -6.09
CA CYS A 112 -1.79 8.53 -6.26
C CYS A 112 -1.09 7.84 -7.44
N GLY A 113 -1.77 6.94 -8.14
CA GLY A 113 -1.28 6.30 -9.36
C GLY A 113 -0.17 5.29 -9.12
N VAL A 114 -0.40 4.35 -8.19
CA VAL A 114 0.39 3.10 -8.12
C VAL A 114 0.11 2.24 -9.36
N ASP A 115 1.11 1.46 -9.79
CA ASP A 115 0.99 0.59 -10.96
C ASP A 115 0.25 -0.73 -10.60
N LEU A 116 0.34 -1.15 -9.34
CA LEU A 116 -0.39 -2.29 -8.79
C LEU A 116 -0.57 -2.14 -7.26
N VAL A 117 -1.41 -2.97 -6.67
CA VAL A 117 -1.60 -3.03 -5.21
C VAL A 117 -0.99 -4.33 -4.67
N ALA A 118 -0.17 -4.22 -3.63
CA ALA A 118 0.38 -5.35 -2.89
C ALA A 118 -0.44 -5.58 -1.62
N CYS A 119 -1.49 -6.41 -1.73
CA CYS A 119 -2.19 -6.96 -0.56
C CYS A 119 -1.31 -8.05 0.05
N GLU A 120 -0.62 -7.73 1.15
CA GLU A 120 0.47 -8.55 1.67
C GLU A 120 0.29 -8.92 3.14
N THR A 121 0.93 -10.02 3.55
CA THR A 121 0.92 -10.55 4.92
C THR A 121 -0.49 -10.76 5.49
N LEU A 122 -1.43 -11.24 4.69
CA LEU A 122 -2.81 -11.47 5.14
C LEU A 122 -2.93 -12.83 5.86
N PRO A 123 -3.17 -12.88 7.19
CA PRO A 123 -3.31 -14.13 7.91
C PRO A 123 -4.73 -14.73 7.82
N ALA A 124 -5.73 -13.93 7.45
CA ALA A 124 -7.15 -14.31 7.54
C ALA A 124 -7.88 -14.24 6.19
N LEU A 125 -8.61 -15.31 5.87
CA LEU A 125 -9.41 -15.40 4.64
C LEU A 125 -10.50 -14.32 4.56
N THR A 126 -11.18 -14.03 5.67
CA THR A 126 -12.24 -13.01 5.71
C THR A 126 -11.73 -11.64 5.26
N GLU A 127 -10.50 -11.29 5.65
CA GLU A 127 -9.88 -10.03 5.22
C GLU A 127 -9.42 -10.08 3.77
N ALA A 128 -8.86 -11.20 3.32
CA ALA A 128 -8.53 -11.37 1.90
C ALA A 128 -9.77 -11.22 1.00
N LEU A 129 -10.93 -11.76 1.42
CA LEU A 129 -12.20 -11.61 0.71
C LEU A 129 -12.70 -10.16 0.71
N ALA A 130 -12.52 -9.42 1.81
CA ALA A 130 -12.82 -7.99 1.85
C ALA A 130 -12.01 -7.21 0.81
N LEU A 131 -10.71 -7.46 0.73
CA LEU A 131 -9.82 -6.82 -0.24
C LEU A 131 -10.16 -7.21 -1.69
N VAL A 132 -10.40 -8.49 -1.96
CA VAL A 132 -10.85 -8.96 -3.29
C VAL A 132 -12.17 -8.31 -3.68
N HIS A 133 -13.12 -8.21 -2.75
CA HIS A 133 -14.40 -7.56 -3.01
C HIS A 133 -14.18 -6.09 -3.40
N LEU A 134 -13.42 -5.32 -2.62
CA LEU A 134 -13.10 -3.92 -2.95
C LEU A 134 -12.42 -3.77 -4.30
N LEU A 135 -11.39 -4.58 -4.57
CA LEU A 135 -10.62 -4.50 -5.83
C LEU A 135 -11.47 -4.86 -7.06
N THR A 136 -12.43 -5.78 -6.92
CA THR A 136 -13.27 -6.24 -8.04
C THR A 136 -14.57 -5.44 -8.22
N THR A 137 -14.93 -4.59 -7.27
CA THR A 137 -16.20 -3.83 -7.31
C THR A 137 -16.02 -2.30 -7.27
N GLU A 138 -14.96 -1.79 -6.64
CA GLU A 138 -14.72 -0.35 -6.46
C GLU A 138 -13.45 0.16 -7.14
N PHE A 139 -12.43 -0.70 -7.34
CA PHE A 139 -11.11 -0.32 -7.87
C PHE A 139 -10.70 -1.18 -9.08
N THR A 140 -11.52 -1.18 -10.14
CA THR A 140 -11.42 -2.12 -11.28
C THR A 140 -10.52 -1.66 -12.43
N ASP A 141 -9.98 -0.45 -12.37
CA ASP A 141 -9.35 0.25 -13.49
C ASP A 141 -7.83 0.45 -13.29
#